data_AF-A0A7J9W840-F1
#
_entry.id   AF-A0A7J9W840-F1
#
_cell.length_a   1.000
_cell.length_b   1.000
_cell.length_c   1.000
_cell.angle_alpha   90.00
_cell.angle_beta   90.00
_cell.angle_gamma   90.00
#
_symmetry.space_group_name_H-M   'P 1'
#
loop_
_entity.id
_entity.type
_entity.pdbx_description
1 polymer ?
#
loop_
_entity_poly.entity_id
_entity_poly.type
_entity_poly.pdbx_seq_one_letter_code
_entity_poly.pdbx_strand_id
1 'polypeptide(L)'
;MLWLLDRRGGRHELDHRPEEPAAQALLRHGIPPTSVLVYRDDEEVVPDDAPLASTTVHIARLIEGYDIMGIRQLYGPELSGSGPDSPVVSGLLRRRLSIASTGALRVERHHLGADAVARYVEQTVADTIDRFALLSSGSSVVLGLSGGVDSGSLLMLLSAYRDQLVGEPPTIHAATFQDFDSQYSETFEFAARLADRFDVKHHVLEPQTAEDTFHLTRPVAQILMLLMETDDAHFAMYVDHHTTRRVLEVFADEHSISNIALGLHTTDLLAGMINSWSTGHDVGTVPERAVGPYRYVLPLAFVPKRELHLYYSSRTGHLPTQSTPNQWEFNPSDRNYFYYLADQLQWLWPGIQHFMFSAHTAVSQSEATFHTCENCGAAARQTDIAPEWTGLCDVCRLLDRHGWVRG
;
A
#
# COMPACT_ATOMS: atom_id res chain seq x y z
N MET A 1 12.46 28.57 28.78
CA MET A 1 11.10 28.74 28.19
C MET A 1 11.21 28.70 26.67
N LEU A 2 10.28 28.05 25.96
CA LEU A 2 10.26 27.98 24.49
C LEU A 2 8.99 28.69 23.96
N TRP A 3 9.15 29.54 22.95
CA TRP A 3 8.05 30.27 22.30
C TRP A 3 8.04 29.99 20.80
N LEU A 4 6.87 29.77 20.22
CA LEU A 4 6.66 29.82 18.78
C LEU A 4 6.27 31.25 18.38
N LEU A 5 7.00 31.85 17.44
CA LEU A 5 6.62 33.06 16.75
C LEU A 5 6.07 32.70 15.36
N ASP A 6 4.77 32.88 15.15
CA ASP A 6 4.15 32.66 13.85
C ASP A 6 4.37 33.85 12.89
N ARG A 7 4.11 33.63 11.60
CA ARG A 7 4.24 34.65 10.54
C ARG A 7 3.31 35.85 10.71
N ARG A 8 2.24 35.74 11.48
CA ARG A 8 1.30 36.84 11.79
C ARG A 8 1.74 37.64 13.02
N GLY A 9 2.90 37.31 13.62
CA GLY A 9 3.43 37.94 14.81
C GLY A 9 2.83 37.41 16.11
N GLY A 10 2.01 36.35 16.04
CA GLY A 10 1.48 35.66 17.21
C GLY A 10 2.60 34.92 17.95
N ARG A 11 2.66 35.12 19.27
CA ARG A 11 3.58 34.43 20.17
C ARG A 11 2.82 33.39 20.98
N HIS A 12 3.26 32.14 20.92
CA HIS A 12 2.62 31.00 21.57
C HIS A 12 3.64 30.29 22.46
N GLU A 13 3.33 30.14 23.74
CA GLU A 13 4.20 29.41 24.66
C GLU A 13 4.15 27.91 24.36
N LEU A 14 5.31 27.25 24.40
CA LEU A 14 5.47 25.82 24.21
C LEU A 14 6.17 25.20 25.44
N ASP A 15 5.48 24.29 26.11
CA ASP A 15 6.07 23.53 27.22
C ASP A 15 7.23 22.65 26.73
N HIS A 16 8.35 22.62 27.43
CA HIS A 16 9.48 21.70 27.17
C HIS A 16 9.96 21.06 28.47
N ARG A 17 10.58 19.89 28.39
CA ARG A 17 11.28 19.28 29.53
C ARG A 17 12.68 19.89 29.64
N PRO A 18 13.24 20.04 30.85
CA PRO A 18 14.64 20.45 31.00
C PRO A 18 15.56 19.52 30.22
N GLU A 19 16.52 20.09 29.49
CA GLU A 19 17.48 19.36 28.64
C GLU A 19 16.84 18.61 27.45
N GLU A 20 15.55 18.83 27.16
CA GLU A 20 14.91 18.31 25.95
C GLU A 20 15.58 18.95 24.71
N PRO A 21 16.04 18.16 23.72
CA PRO A 21 16.54 18.69 22.47
C PRO A 21 15.50 19.59 21.79
N ALA A 22 15.95 20.70 21.21
CA ALA A 22 15.06 21.68 20.58
C ALA A 22 14.10 21.05 19.55
N ALA A 23 14.61 20.18 18.68
CA ALA A 23 13.80 19.47 17.70
C ALA A 23 12.75 18.55 18.34
N GLN A 24 13.10 17.87 19.44
CA GLN A 24 12.16 16.99 20.14
C GLN A 24 11.01 17.77 20.78
N ALA A 25 11.32 18.91 21.40
CA ALA A 25 10.31 19.79 21.97
C ALA A 25 9.33 20.29 20.89
N LEU A 26 9.85 20.72 19.74
CA LEU A 26 9.03 21.16 18.60
C LEU A 26 8.14 20.05 18.05
N LEU A 27 8.69 18.84 17.86
CA LEU A 27 7.94 17.68 17.37
C LEU A 27 6.80 17.28 18.31
N ARG A 28 6.99 17.36 19.63
CA ARG A 28 5.94 17.10 20.63
C ARG A 28 4.75 18.06 20.49
N HIS A 29 5.01 19.25 19.97
CA HIS A 29 3.98 20.25 19.69
C HIS A 29 3.43 20.20 18.26
N GLY A 30 3.82 19.19 17.47
CA GLY A 30 3.41 19.06 16.07
C GLY A 30 4.01 20.13 15.15
N ILE A 31 5.18 20.68 15.52
CA ILE A 31 5.90 21.68 14.74
C ILE A 31 7.10 20.99 14.08
N PRO A 32 7.17 20.91 12.75
CA PRO A 32 8.36 20.37 12.07
C PRO A 32 9.58 21.25 12.38
N PRO A 33 10.68 20.69 12.90
CA PRO A 33 11.90 21.47 13.20
C PRO A 33 12.43 22.20 11.97
N THR A 34 12.33 21.58 10.80
CA THR A 34 12.74 22.16 9.51
C THR A 34 11.97 23.41 9.10
N SER A 35 10.86 23.73 9.76
CA SER A 35 10.01 24.88 9.43
C SER A 35 10.21 26.06 10.37
N VAL A 36 11.12 25.95 11.34
CA VAL A 36 11.46 27.02 12.27
C VAL A 36 12.97 27.19 12.38
N LEU A 37 13.41 28.37 12.80
CA LEU A 37 14.75 28.55 13.37
C LEU A 37 14.59 28.86 14.85
N VAL A 38 15.28 28.11 15.70
CA VAL A 38 15.27 28.33 17.15
C VAL A 38 16.37 29.31 17.51
N TYR A 39 16.01 30.42 18.14
CA TYR A 39 16.93 31.43 18.63
C TYR A 39 17.03 31.36 20.15
N ARG A 40 18.24 31.45 20.68
CA ARG A 40 18.51 31.73 22.09
C ARG A 40 18.59 33.24 22.29
N ASP A 41 17.79 33.75 23.22
CA ASP A 41 17.70 35.18 23.56
C ASP A 41 17.55 36.11 22.34
N ASP A 42 16.91 35.61 21.28
CA ASP A 42 16.62 36.31 20.02
C ASP A 42 17.83 36.67 19.13
N GLU A 43 19.04 36.20 19.48
CA GLU A 43 20.29 36.59 18.82
C GLU A 43 21.00 35.42 18.11
N GLU A 44 21.05 34.24 18.73
CA GLU A 44 21.87 33.13 18.27
C GLU A 44 21.01 31.93 17.84
N VAL A 45 21.27 31.37 16.66
CA VAL A 45 20.60 30.15 16.19
C VAL A 45 21.11 28.94 16.96
N VAL A 46 20.18 28.18 17.50
CA VAL A 46 20.44 26.98 18.30
C VAL A 46 20.32 25.74 17.41
N PRO A 47 21.28 24.79 17.46
CA PRO A 47 21.18 23.51 16.77
C PRO A 47 19.97 22.67 17.21
N ASP A 48 19.46 21.84 16.32
CA ASP A 48 18.28 20.99 16.56
C ASP A 48 18.45 20.01 17.73
N ASP A 49 19.67 19.53 17.96
CA ASP A 49 20.04 18.59 19.02
C ASP A 49 20.46 19.28 20.33
N ALA A 50 20.53 20.62 20.34
CA ALA A 50 20.95 21.34 21.52
C ALA A 50 19.87 21.28 22.62
N PRO A 51 20.28 21.05 23.88
CA PRO A 51 19.35 20.98 25.00
C PRO A 51 18.74 22.34 25.30
N LEU A 52 17.42 22.36 25.53
CA LEU A 52 16.71 23.56 25.96
C LEU A 52 16.89 23.77 27.47
N ALA A 53 17.65 24.81 27.83
CA ALA A 53 17.80 25.23 29.22
C ALA A 53 16.53 25.91 29.77
N SER A 54 16.08 25.49 30.95
CA SER A 54 14.85 25.99 31.59
C SER A 54 14.89 27.50 31.87
N THR A 55 16.07 28.03 32.17
CA THR A 55 16.34 29.43 32.55
C THR A 55 16.48 30.40 31.38
N THR A 56 16.61 29.89 30.15
CA THR A 56 16.88 30.70 28.95
C THR A 56 15.63 30.82 28.08
N VAL A 57 15.43 31.96 27.42
CA VAL A 57 14.33 32.15 26.48
C VAL A 57 14.76 31.65 25.11
N HIS A 58 14.00 30.70 24.59
CA HIS A 58 14.16 30.18 23.23
C HIS A 58 12.97 30.60 22.39
N ILE A 59 13.20 31.08 21.17
CA ILE A 59 12.18 31.52 20.24
C ILE A 59 12.31 30.73 18.94
N ALA A 60 11.39 29.80 18.69
CA ALA A 60 11.21 29.15 17.42
C ALA A 60 10.45 30.08 16.46
N ARG A 61 11.16 30.67 15.50
CA ARG A 61 10.56 31.55 14.49
C ARG A 61 10.17 30.74 13.27
N LEU A 62 8.88 30.75 12.91
CA LEU A 62 8.39 30.07 11.71
C LEU A 62 8.97 30.74 10.47
N ILE A 63 9.77 29.98 9.71
CA ILE A 63 10.38 30.46 8.46
C ILE A 63 9.48 30.19 7.25
N GLU A 64 8.60 29.20 7.37
CA GLU A 64 7.62 28.84 6.33
C GLU A 64 6.35 29.70 6.36
N GLY A 65 5.58 29.68 5.26
CA GLY A 65 4.43 30.56 5.04
C GLY A 65 3.05 30.01 5.42
N TYR A 66 2.97 28.81 6.00
CA TYR A 66 1.68 28.13 6.23
C TYR A 66 1.07 28.44 7.62
N ASP A 67 -0.26 28.27 7.73
CA ASP A 67 -1.01 28.45 8.98
C ASP A 67 -0.77 27.28 9.95
N ILE A 68 0.40 27.27 10.58
CA ILE A 68 0.82 26.21 11.52
C ILE A 68 -0.19 26.08 12.66
N MET A 69 -0.81 27.17 13.12
CA MET A 69 -1.77 27.13 14.21
C MET A 69 -3.08 26.49 13.78
N GLY A 70 -3.60 26.85 12.59
CA GLY A 70 -4.75 26.18 12.00
C GLY A 70 -4.52 24.69 11.80
N ILE A 71 -3.34 24.29 11.31
CA ILE A 71 -2.96 22.89 11.16
C ILE A 71 -2.87 22.18 12.52
N ARG A 72 -2.16 22.77 13.50
CA ARG A 72 -2.04 22.20 14.86
C ARG A 72 -3.40 22.01 15.53
N GLN A 73 -4.34 22.93 15.32
CA GLN A 73 -5.69 22.82 15.87
C GLN A 73 -6.44 21.58 15.33
N LEU A 74 -6.18 21.15 14.10
CA LEU A 74 -6.75 19.90 13.56
C LEU A 74 -6.31 18.68 14.37
N TYR A 75 -5.07 18.69 14.88
CA TYR A 75 -4.43 17.60 15.63
C TYR A 75 -4.38 17.85 17.14
N GLY A 76 -4.99 18.93 17.62
CA GLY A 76 -4.93 19.36 19.02
C GLY A 76 -5.21 18.21 20.00
N PRO A 77 -6.31 17.44 19.82
CA PRO A 77 -6.65 16.30 20.67
C PRO A 77 -5.62 15.16 20.69
N GLU A 78 -4.89 14.95 19.60
CA GLU A 78 -3.84 13.94 19.49
C GLU A 78 -2.54 14.39 20.18
N LEU A 79 -2.18 15.66 20.03
CA LEU A 79 -0.96 16.24 20.59
C LEU A 79 -1.06 16.52 22.09
N SER A 80 -2.26 16.84 22.58
CA SER A 80 -2.47 17.22 23.98
C SER A 80 -2.56 16.01 24.92
N GLY A 81 -2.51 14.77 24.41
CA GLY A 81 -2.65 13.53 25.19
C GLY A 81 -3.98 13.39 25.95
N SER A 82 -4.83 14.41 25.84
CA SER A 82 -6.14 14.56 26.43
C SER A 82 -7.15 14.19 25.35
N GLY A 83 -7.15 12.89 25.02
CA GLY A 83 -8.41 12.31 24.61
C GLY A 83 -9.43 12.60 25.71
N PRO A 84 -10.70 12.90 25.38
CA PRO A 84 -11.73 12.97 26.40
C PRO A 84 -11.64 11.73 27.30
N ASP A 85 -12.17 11.82 28.53
CA ASP A 85 -12.54 10.68 29.40
C ASP A 85 -13.54 9.77 28.66
N SER A 86 -13.14 9.27 27.51
CA SER A 86 -13.85 8.32 26.70
C SER A 86 -13.68 7.01 27.43
N PRO A 87 -14.78 6.30 27.70
CA PRO A 87 -14.67 4.94 28.21
C PRO A 87 -13.66 4.18 27.35
N VAL A 88 -12.90 3.26 27.95
CA VAL A 88 -12.01 2.36 27.20
C VAL A 88 -12.88 1.58 26.22
N VAL A 89 -13.10 2.12 25.03
CA VAL A 89 -13.85 1.46 23.97
C VAL A 89 -12.87 0.51 23.32
N SER A 90 -13.07 -0.79 23.58
CA SER A 90 -12.40 -1.85 22.81
C SER A 90 -12.76 -1.67 21.33
N GLY A 91 -11.78 -1.35 20.48
CA GLY A 91 -12.01 -1.12 19.06
C GLY A 91 -10.96 -0.29 18.32
N LEU A 92 -11.27 0.06 17.07
CA LEU A 92 -10.47 0.90 16.19
C LEU A 92 -10.90 2.37 16.29
N LEU A 93 -9.96 3.27 16.54
CA LEU A 93 -10.16 4.70 16.28
C LEU A 93 -9.86 4.99 14.80
N ARG A 94 -10.92 5.20 14.03
CA ARG A 94 -10.84 5.66 12.64
C ARG A 94 -10.77 7.18 12.61
N ARG A 95 -9.91 7.71 11.75
CA ARG A 95 -9.79 9.15 11.47
C ARG A 95 -9.93 9.41 9.98
N ARG A 96 -10.43 10.59 9.61
CA ARG A 96 -10.51 11.04 8.22
C ARG A 96 -10.28 12.55 8.15
N LEU A 97 -9.23 12.96 7.46
CA LEU A 97 -9.02 14.31 6.98
C LEU A 97 -9.80 14.49 5.67
N SER A 98 -10.61 15.52 5.61
CA SER A 98 -11.32 15.96 4.41
C SER A 98 -10.83 17.34 4.01
N ILE A 99 -10.59 17.52 2.71
CA ILE A 99 -10.21 18.80 2.10
C ILE A 99 -11.38 19.22 1.21
N ALA A 100 -12.04 20.32 1.57
CA ALA A 100 -13.10 20.88 0.75
C ALA A 100 -12.53 21.48 -0.55
N SER A 101 -13.37 21.68 -1.57
CA SER A 101 -12.97 22.36 -2.81
C SER A 101 -12.47 23.80 -2.60
N THR A 102 -12.82 24.41 -1.46
CA THR A 102 -12.31 25.73 -1.02
C THR A 102 -10.93 25.66 -0.36
N GLY A 103 -10.37 24.46 -0.17
CA GLY A 103 -9.15 24.22 0.58
C GLY A 103 -9.35 24.08 2.11
N ALA A 104 -10.58 24.19 2.61
CA ALA A 104 -10.86 24.03 4.04
C ALA A 104 -10.57 22.59 4.52
N LEU A 105 -9.85 22.46 5.64
CA LEU A 105 -9.47 21.19 6.24
C LEU A 105 -10.39 20.83 7.41
N ARG A 106 -10.81 19.56 7.49
CA ARG A 106 -11.59 19.02 8.61
C ARG A 106 -11.14 17.61 8.96
N VAL A 107 -10.97 17.31 10.24
CA VAL A 107 -10.71 15.95 10.73
C VAL A 107 -11.96 15.39 11.43
N GLU A 108 -12.37 14.19 11.01
CA GLU A 108 -13.45 13.40 11.60
C GLU A 108 -12.88 12.20 12.36
N ARG A 109 -13.56 11.79 13.45
CA ARG A 109 -13.14 10.70 14.34
C ARG A 109 -14.32 9.76 14.63
N HIS A 110 -14.09 8.46 14.50
CA HIS A 110 -15.09 7.43 14.79
C HIS A 110 -14.46 6.27 15.55
N HIS A 111 -15.03 5.91 16.70
CA HIS A 111 -14.69 4.67 17.40
C HIS A 111 -15.56 3.54 16.84
N LEU A 112 -14.90 2.48 16.35
CA LEU A 112 -15.56 1.33 15.75
C LEU A 112 -15.19 0.07 16.53
N GLY A 113 -16.19 -0.62 17.08
CA GLY A 113 -16.03 -1.99 17.56
C GLY A 113 -15.81 -2.96 16.39
N ALA A 114 -15.41 -4.20 16.67
CA ALA A 114 -15.06 -5.20 15.65
C ALA A 114 -16.11 -5.35 14.53
N ASP A 115 -17.39 -5.54 14.88
CA ASP A 115 -18.47 -5.68 13.90
C ASP A 115 -18.69 -4.41 13.08
N ALA A 116 -18.49 -3.24 13.69
CA ALA A 116 -18.62 -1.96 13.00
C ALA A 116 -17.46 -1.74 12.02
N VAL A 117 -16.25 -2.18 12.37
CA VAL A 117 -15.11 -2.22 11.43
C VAL A 117 -15.41 -3.17 10.27
N ALA A 118 -15.95 -4.36 10.57
CA ALA A 118 -16.23 -5.34 9.53
C ALA A 118 -17.21 -4.82 8.47
N ARG A 119 -18.35 -4.27 8.92
CA ARG A 119 -19.34 -3.62 8.04
C ARG A 119 -18.76 -2.41 7.30
N TYR A 120 -17.94 -1.62 7.97
CA TYR A 120 -17.30 -0.46 7.36
C TYR A 120 -16.40 -0.87 6.18
N VAL A 121 -15.57 -1.91 6.36
CA VAL A 121 -14.66 -2.41 5.32
C VAL A 121 -15.46 -2.98 4.14
N GLU A 122 -16.50 -3.76 4.41
CA GLU A 122 -17.43 -4.26 3.38
C GLU A 122 -18.07 -3.13 2.57
N GLN A 123 -18.61 -2.12 3.25
CA GLN A 123 -19.18 -0.96 2.57
C GLN A 123 -18.15 -0.21 1.74
N THR A 124 -16.92 -0.04 2.25
CA THR A 124 -15.86 0.64 1.51
C THR A 124 -15.46 -0.10 0.24
N VAL A 125 -15.39 -1.43 0.29
CA VAL A 125 -15.11 -2.24 -0.90
C VAL A 125 -16.27 -2.18 -1.88
N ALA A 126 -17.52 -2.31 -1.42
CA ALA A 126 -18.71 -2.17 -2.28
C ALA A 126 -18.73 -0.79 -2.96
N ASP A 127 -18.59 0.29 -2.18
CA ASP A 127 -18.52 1.66 -2.69
C ASP A 127 -17.38 1.84 -3.70
N THR A 128 -16.22 1.19 -3.47
CA THR A 128 -15.07 1.25 -4.39
C THR A 128 -15.37 0.51 -5.68
N ILE A 129 -15.97 -0.69 -5.62
CA ILE A 129 -16.34 -1.45 -6.80
C ILE A 129 -17.38 -0.69 -7.62
N ASP A 130 -18.45 -0.19 -6.98
CA ASP A 130 -19.55 0.51 -7.65
C ASP A 130 -19.10 1.85 -8.25
N ARG A 131 -18.41 2.68 -7.46
CA ARG A 131 -17.99 4.02 -7.88
C ARG A 131 -17.05 3.99 -9.08
N PHE A 132 -16.18 2.98 -9.14
CA PHE A 132 -15.18 2.84 -10.20
C PHE A 132 -15.54 1.76 -11.22
N ALA A 133 -16.77 1.22 -11.17
CA ALA A 133 -17.25 0.14 -12.02
C ALA A 133 -16.25 -1.03 -12.14
N LEU A 134 -15.60 -1.41 -11.03
CA LEU A 134 -14.51 -2.40 -11.04
C LEU A 134 -14.99 -3.78 -11.47
N LEU A 135 -16.22 -4.15 -11.15
CA LEU A 135 -16.81 -5.43 -11.55
C LEU A 135 -18.19 -5.18 -12.14
N SER A 136 -18.47 -5.78 -13.29
CA SER A 136 -19.78 -5.72 -13.94
C SER A 136 -20.60 -6.97 -13.65
N SER A 137 -21.92 -6.87 -13.68
CA SER A 137 -22.81 -8.03 -13.62
C SER A 137 -22.47 -9.02 -14.75
N GLY A 138 -22.47 -10.32 -14.44
CA GLY A 138 -22.10 -11.40 -15.37
C GLY A 138 -20.63 -11.44 -15.78
N SER A 139 -19.76 -10.55 -15.27
CA SER A 139 -18.33 -10.60 -15.58
C SER A 139 -17.61 -11.70 -14.80
N SER A 140 -16.53 -12.24 -15.36
CA SER A 140 -15.61 -13.12 -14.63
C SER A 140 -14.39 -12.34 -14.14
N VAL A 141 -13.88 -12.74 -12.98
CA VAL A 141 -12.66 -12.18 -12.39
C VAL A 141 -11.79 -13.29 -11.81
N VAL A 142 -10.49 -13.20 -12.05
CA VAL A 142 -9.47 -14.04 -11.42
C VAL A 142 -8.89 -13.33 -10.20
N LEU A 143 -8.71 -14.05 -9.11
CA LEU A 143 -8.05 -13.60 -7.89
C LEU A 143 -6.87 -14.53 -7.57
N GLY A 144 -5.68 -13.96 -7.36
CA GLY A 144 -4.58 -14.68 -6.72
C GLY A 144 -4.87 -14.89 -5.22
N LEU A 145 -5.00 -16.14 -4.78
CA LEU A 145 -5.35 -16.52 -3.41
C LEU A 145 -4.17 -17.21 -2.71
N SER A 146 -3.30 -16.46 -2.05
CA SER A 146 -2.18 -17.02 -1.28
C SER A 146 -2.58 -17.62 0.08
N GLY A 147 -3.80 -17.36 0.55
CA GLY A 147 -4.27 -17.72 1.90
C GLY A 147 -3.80 -16.77 3.00
N GLY A 148 -2.97 -15.79 2.67
CA GLY A 148 -2.64 -14.68 3.55
C GLY A 148 -3.84 -13.75 3.80
N VAL A 149 -3.63 -12.77 4.68
CA VAL A 149 -4.67 -11.81 5.08
C VAL A 149 -5.28 -11.09 3.89
N ASP A 150 -4.45 -10.60 2.98
CA ASP A 150 -4.91 -9.63 1.97
C ASP A 150 -5.73 -10.32 0.90
N SER A 151 -5.20 -11.41 0.34
CA SER A 151 -5.89 -12.23 -0.66
C SER A 151 -7.11 -12.93 -0.06
N GLY A 152 -7.02 -13.43 1.18
CA GLY A 152 -8.15 -14.04 1.88
C GLY A 152 -9.25 -13.03 2.21
N SER A 153 -8.89 -11.84 2.69
CA SER A 153 -9.87 -10.76 2.93
C SER A 153 -10.51 -10.29 1.64
N LEU A 154 -9.74 -10.17 0.56
CA LEU A 154 -10.28 -9.82 -0.75
C LEU A 154 -11.32 -10.84 -1.21
N LEU A 155 -11.05 -12.15 -1.08
CA LEU A 155 -12.04 -13.19 -1.40
C LEU A 155 -13.32 -13.04 -0.56
N MET A 156 -13.18 -12.86 0.77
CA MET A 156 -14.33 -12.65 1.67
C MET A 156 -15.16 -11.42 1.28
N LEU A 157 -14.49 -10.31 0.94
CA LEU A 157 -15.12 -9.04 0.59
C LEU A 157 -15.79 -9.11 -0.78
N LEU A 158 -15.15 -9.74 -1.78
CA LEU A 158 -15.75 -9.96 -3.09
C LEU A 158 -16.95 -10.89 -3.01
N SER A 159 -16.89 -11.92 -2.17
CA SER A 159 -18.03 -12.83 -1.93
C SER A 159 -19.16 -12.10 -1.22
N ALA A 160 -18.87 -11.29 -0.21
CA ALA A 160 -19.88 -10.47 0.48
C ALA A 160 -20.54 -9.46 -0.46
N TYR A 161 -19.78 -8.86 -1.37
CA TYR A 161 -20.31 -7.96 -2.42
C TYR A 161 -21.17 -8.75 -3.43
N ARG A 162 -20.67 -9.89 -3.93
CA ARG A 162 -21.38 -10.80 -4.85
C ARG A 162 -22.77 -11.16 -4.31
N ASP A 163 -22.85 -11.51 -3.03
CA ASP A 163 -24.08 -11.97 -2.37
C ASP A 163 -25.11 -10.83 -2.15
N GLN A 164 -24.71 -9.56 -2.32
CA GLN A 164 -25.59 -8.39 -2.20
C GLN A 164 -26.17 -7.93 -3.55
N LEU A 165 -25.65 -8.44 -4.67
CA LEU A 165 -26.06 -7.99 -5.99
C LEU A 165 -27.43 -8.54 -6.40
N VAL A 166 -28.22 -7.68 -7.04
CA VAL A 166 -29.46 -8.06 -7.72
C VAL A 166 -29.15 -8.29 -9.19
N GLY A 167 -29.33 -9.51 -9.67
CA GLY A 167 -29.07 -9.89 -11.07
C GLY A 167 -28.07 -11.04 -11.17
N GLU A 168 -27.31 -11.09 -12.26
CA GLU A 168 -26.27 -12.10 -12.45
C GLU A 168 -24.97 -11.63 -11.78
N PRO A 169 -24.56 -12.23 -10.66
CA PRO A 169 -23.36 -11.81 -9.94
C PRO A 169 -22.09 -12.12 -10.76
N PRO A 170 -20.96 -11.43 -10.49
CA PRO A 170 -19.70 -11.77 -11.13
C PRO A 170 -19.24 -13.17 -10.70
N THR A 171 -18.65 -13.90 -11.65
CA THR A 171 -18.02 -15.21 -11.38
C THR A 171 -16.60 -14.98 -10.87
N ILE A 172 -16.30 -15.49 -9.68
CA ILE A 172 -14.99 -15.39 -9.06
C ILE A 172 -14.23 -16.69 -9.27
N HIS A 173 -13.02 -16.61 -9.81
CA HIS A 173 -12.07 -17.71 -9.90
C HIS A 173 -10.90 -17.43 -8.97
N ALA A 174 -10.67 -18.30 -7.98
CA ALA A 174 -9.51 -18.19 -7.11
C ALA A 174 -8.38 -19.09 -7.64
N ALA A 175 -7.17 -18.55 -7.75
CA ALA A 175 -5.99 -19.29 -8.15
C ALA A 175 -4.89 -19.16 -7.09
N THR A 176 -4.38 -20.27 -6.58
CA THR A 176 -3.22 -20.31 -5.69
C THR A 176 -2.02 -20.84 -6.45
N PHE A 177 -0.96 -20.06 -6.51
CA PHE A 177 0.32 -20.52 -7.04
C PHE A 177 1.07 -21.29 -5.95
N GLN A 178 1.53 -22.50 -6.28
CA GLN A 178 2.44 -23.23 -5.42
C GLN A 178 3.85 -22.63 -5.56
N ASP A 179 4.24 -21.83 -4.58
CA ASP A 179 5.57 -21.25 -4.45
C ASP A 179 6.51 -22.12 -3.60
N PHE A 180 7.68 -21.57 -3.26
CA PHE A 180 8.76 -22.24 -2.55
C PHE A 180 8.32 -22.85 -1.21
N ASP A 181 7.51 -22.11 -0.46
CA ASP A 181 7.11 -22.38 0.92
C ASP A 181 5.68 -22.91 1.05
N SER A 182 4.92 -22.96 -0.06
CA SER A 182 3.55 -23.49 -0.13
C SER A 182 3.37 -24.87 0.51
N GLN A 183 4.35 -25.78 0.37
CA GLN A 183 4.30 -27.12 0.96
C GLN A 183 4.46 -27.17 2.49
N TYR A 184 4.97 -26.09 3.09
CA TYR A 184 5.20 -25.96 4.53
C TYR A 184 4.24 -24.95 5.18
N SER A 185 3.40 -24.30 4.39
CA SER A 185 2.55 -23.21 4.85
C SER A 185 1.12 -23.66 5.10
N GLU A 186 0.62 -23.42 6.31
CA GLU A 186 -0.80 -23.55 6.65
C GLU A 186 -1.70 -22.65 5.80
N THR A 187 -1.13 -21.61 5.16
CA THR A 187 -1.88 -20.68 4.31
C THR A 187 -2.45 -21.37 3.07
N PHE A 188 -1.80 -22.41 2.54
CA PHE A 188 -2.26 -23.09 1.33
C PHE A 188 -3.55 -23.86 1.57
N GLU A 189 -3.62 -24.66 2.64
CA GLU A 189 -4.87 -25.32 3.03
C GLU A 189 -5.94 -24.31 3.44
N PHE A 190 -5.53 -23.20 4.06
CA PHE A 190 -6.46 -22.14 4.42
C PHE A 190 -7.08 -21.48 3.19
N ALA A 191 -6.33 -21.27 2.10
CA ALA A 191 -6.85 -20.77 0.83
C ALA A 191 -7.96 -21.68 0.29
N ALA A 192 -7.73 -23.00 0.27
CA ALA A 192 -8.73 -23.97 -0.19
C ALA A 192 -9.99 -23.97 0.69
N ARG A 193 -9.83 -23.98 2.02
CA ARG A 193 -10.97 -23.89 2.96
C ARG A 193 -11.76 -22.60 2.80
N LEU A 194 -11.08 -21.49 2.51
CA LEU A 194 -11.74 -20.21 2.32
C LEU A 194 -12.53 -20.17 1.02
N ALA A 195 -11.97 -20.68 -0.08
CA ALA A 195 -12.68 -20.78 -1.35
C ALA A 195 -13.92 -21.69 -1.25
N ASP A 196 -13.79 -22.85 -0.60
CA ASP A 196 -14.91 -23.77 -0.31
C ASP A 196 -16.01 -23.08 0.52
N ARG A 197 -15.63 -22.35 1.58
CA ARG A 197 -16.58 -21.61 2.44
C ARG A 197 -17.47 -20.62 1.67
N PHE A 198 -16.97 -20.04 0.58
CA PHE A 198 -17.70 -19.03 -0.21
C PHE A 198 -18.21 -19.55 -1.55
N ASP A 199 -18.14 -20.87 -1.78
CA ASP A 199 -18.52 -21.51 -3.04
C ASP A 199 -17.82 -20.85 -4.25
N VAL A 200 -16.50 -20.67 -4.11
CA VAL A 200 -15.64 -20.10 -5.15
C VAL A 200 -14.77 -21.20 -5.73
N LYS A 201 -14.76 -21.31 -7.05
CA LYS A 201 -13.93 -22.29 -7.75
C LYS A 201 -12.46 -21.98 -7.48
N HIS A 202 -11.80 -22.92 -6.81
CA HIS A 202 -10.38 -22.84 -6.46
C HIS A 202 -9.53 -23.65 -7.42
N HIS A 203 -8.48 -23.04 -7.94
CA HIS A 203 -7.50 -23.63 -8.81
C HIS A 203 -6.13 -23.57 -8.14
N VAL A 204 -5.44 -24.70 -8.15
CA VAL A 204 -4.05 -24.79 -7.73
C VAL A 204 -3.20 -24.79 -8.99
N LEU A 205 -2.27 -23.85 -9.07
CA LEU A 205 -1.32 -23.74 -10.16
C LEU A 205 0.01 -24.36 -9.73
N GLU A 206 0.42 -25.39 -10.47
CA GLU A 206 1.65 -26.11 -10.20
C GLU A 206 2.89 -25.22 -10.43
N PRO A 207 4.00 -25.43 -9.71
CA PRO A 207 5.22 -24.63 -9.85
C PRO A 207 5.75 -24.61 -11.30
N GLN A 208 5.57 -25.74 -12.00
CA GLN A 208 5.96 -25.92 -13.41
C GLN A 208 5.32 -24.89 -14.34
N THR A 209 4.14 -24.35 -13.99
CA THR A 209 3.45 -23.33 -14.80
C THR A 209 4.32 -22.10 -15.03
N ALA A 210 5.03 -21.65 -13.98
CA ALA A 210 5.94 -20.49 -14.10
C ALA A 210 7.17 -20.84 -14.94
N GLU A 211 7.71 -22.05 -14.76
CA GLU A 211 8.87 -22.53 -15.52
C GLU A 211 8.58 -22.62 -17.01
N ASP A 212 7.42 -23.17 -17.37
CA ASP A 212 7.00 -23.31 -18.75
C ASP A 212 6.68 -21.93 -19.35
N THR A 213 5.99 -21.06 -18.61
CA THR A 213 5.64 -19.71 -19.06
C THR A 213 6.86 -18.84 -19.35
N PHE A 214 7.93 -18.96 -18.58
CA PHE A 214 9.16 -18.18 -18.77
C PHE A 214 10.26 -18.95 -19.50
N HIS A 215 9.97 -20.17 -19.97
CA HIS A 215 10.92 -21.10 -20.57
C HIS A 215 12.19 -21.27 -19.72
N LEU A 216 12.04 -21.47 -18.40
CA LEU A 216 13.16 -21.48 -17.47
C LEU A 216 14.02 -22.74 -17.59
N THR A 217 15.33 -22.59 -17.40
CA THR A 217 16.25 -23.74 -17.32
C THR A 217 16.26 -24.40 -15.94
N ARG A 218 15.62 -23.77 -14.94
CA ARG A 218 15.60 -24.18 -13.53
C ARG A 218 14.28 -23.75 -12.87
N PRO A 219 13.89 -24.37 -11.75
CA PRO A 219 12.76 -23.91 -10.95
C PRO A 219 12.89 -22.47 -10.46
N VAL A 220 11.77 -21.73 -10.42
CA VAL A 220 11.73 -20.32 -9.97
C VAL A 220 12.36 -20.17 -8.60
N ALA A 221 12.04 -21.04 -7.64
CA ALA A 221 12.61 -20.99 -6.30
C ALA A 221 14.14 -21.05 -6.30
N GLN A 222 14.72 -21.91 -7.15
CA GLN A 222 16.17 -22.01 -7.27
C GLN A 222 16.76 -20.74 -7.90
N ILE A 223 16.09 -20.17 -8.90
CA ILE A 223 16.49 -18.92 -9.53
C ILE A 223 16.49 -17.78 -8.52
N LEU A 224 15.46 -17.64 -7.69
CA LEU A 224 15.38 -16.59 -6.66
C LEU A 224 16.52 -16.71 -5.66
N MET A 225 16.81 -17.93 -5.18
CA MET A 225 17.96 -18.18 -4.28
C MET A 225 19.30 -17.85 -4.92
N LEU A 226 19.51 -18.23 -6.18
CA LEU A 226 20.74 -17.91 -6.90
C LEU A 226 20.88 -16.41 -7.18
N LEU A 227 19.78 -15.74 -7.51
CA LEU A 227 19.77 -14.29 -7.76
C LEU A 227 20.21 -13.51 -6.53
N MET A 228 19.84 -13.97 -5.34
CA MET A 228 20.30 -13.42 -4.06
C MET A 228 21.82 -13.50 -3.84
N GLU A 229 22.53 -14.35 -4.58
CA GLU A 229 24.00 -14.50 -4.54
C GLU A 229 24.72 -13.63 -5.60
N THR A 230 24.01 -12.76 -6.30
CA THR A 230 24.54 -11.92 -7.38
C THR A 230 24.39 -10.43 -7.09
N ASP A 231 25.02 -9.58 -7.92
CA ASP A 231 24.83 -8.12 -7.88
C ASP A 231 23.38 -7.69 -8.20
N ASP A 232 22.58 -8.58 -8.80
CA ASP A 232 21.17 -8.37 -9.14
C ASP A 232 20.21 -8.84 -8.03
N ALA A 233 20.69 -9.17 -6.82
CA ALA A 233 19.85 -9.64 -5.70
C ALA A 233 18.64 -8.72 -5.38
N HIS A 234 18.80 -7.41 -5.60
CA HIS A 234 17.75 -6.42 -5.42
C HIS A 234 16.55 -6.59 -6.37
N PHE A 235 16.69 -7.37 -7.45
CA PHE A 235 15.59 -7.71 -8.36
C PHE A 235 14.82 -8.98 -7.95
N ALA A 236 15.28 -9.76 -6.96
CA ALA A 236 14.68 -11.05 -6.66
C ALA A 236 13.18 -10.99 -6.35
N MET A 237 12.75 -10.09 -5.48
CA MET A 237 11.32 -9.88 -5.21
C MET A 237 10.55 -9.34 -6.43
N TYR A 238 11.20 -8.56 -7.31
CA TYR A 238 10.57 -8.13 -8.55
C TYR A 238 10.34 -9.31 -9.50
N VAL A 239 11.32 -10.21 -9.63
CA VAL A 239 11.20 -11.45 -10.39
C VAL A 239 10.06 -12.31 -9.83
N ASP A 240 10.02 -12.52 -8.52
CA ASP A 240 9.00 -13.31 -7.82
C ASP A 240 7.57 -12.77 -8.06
N HIS A 241 7.36 -11.46 -7.87
CA HIS A 241 6.07 -10.85 -8.14
C HIS A 241 5.70 -10.88 -9.63
N HIS A 242 6.68 -10.72 -10.53
CA HIS A 242 6.42 -10.72 -11.97
C HIS A 242 6.08 -12.12 -12.50
N THR A 243 6.76 -13.16 -12.03
CA THR A 243 6.44 -14.56 -12.38
C THR A 243 5.06 -14.92 -11.86
N THR A 244 4.76 -14.62 -10.58
CA THR A 244 3.45 -14.85 -9.99
C THR A 244 2.34 -14.13 -10.76
N ARG A 245 2.55 -12.85 -11.09
CA ARG A 245 1.59 -12.07 -11.88
C ARG A 245 1.36 -12.70 -13.26
N ARG A 246 2.43 -13.07 -13.97
CA ARG A 246 2.29 -13.60 -15.33
C ARG A 246 1.63 -14.98 -15.35
N VAL A 247 1.89 -15.83 -14.35
CA VAL A 247 1.19 -17.10 -14.18
C VAL A 247 -0.32 -16.87 -13.99
N LEU A 248 -0.70 -15.85 -13.22
CA LEU A 248 -2.11 -15.48 -13.05
C LEU A 248 -2.76 -15.00 -14.35
N GLU A 249 -2.03 -14.25 -15.17
CA GLU A 249 -2.45 -13.81 -16.49
C GLU A 249 -2.64 -14.99 -17.47
N VAL A 250 -1.70 -15.95 -17.48
CA VAL A 250 -1.83 -17.17 -18.30
C VAL A 250 -3.05 -17.98 -17.88
N PHE A 251 -3.27 -18.15 -16.58
CA PHE A 251 -4.47 -18.81 -16.07
C PHE A 251 -5.76 -18.07 -16.50
N ALA A 252 -5.73 -16.73 -16.50
CA ALA A 252 -6.85 -15.91 -16.94
C ALA A 252 -7.13 -16.11 -18.45
N ASP A 253 -6.10 -16.20 -19.30
CA ASP A 253 -6.25 -16.51 -20.73
C ASP A 253 -6.92 -17.87 -20.96
N GLU A 254 -6.45 -18.91 -20.25
CA GLU A 254 -7.00 -20.28 -20.34
C GLU A 254 -8.50 -20.35 -20.00
N HIS A 255 -8.97 -19.40 -19.20
CA HIS A 255 -10.37 -19.29 -18.78
C HIS A 255 -11.13 -18.18 -19.51
N SER A 256 -10.50 -17.51 -20.49
CA SER A 256 -11.09 -16.38 -21.22
C SER A 256 -11.55 -15.24 -20.31
N ILE A 257 -10.76 -14.95 -19.26
CA ILE A 257 -11.03 -13.91 -18.27
C ILE A 257 -10.04 -12.77 -18.47
N SER A 258 -10.53 -11.54 -18.59
CA SER A 258 -9.68 -10.35 -18.74
C SER A 258 -9.57 -9.51 -17.46
N ASN A 259 -10.41 -9.75 -16.44
CA ASN A 259 -10.34 -9.04 -15.17
C ASN A 259 -9.50 -9.81 -14.15
N ILE A 260 -8.51 -9.14 -13.55
CA ILE A 260 -7.66 -9.69 -12.50
C ILE A 260 -7.80 -8.82 -11.26
N ALA A 261 -8.30 -9.39 -10.16
CA ALA A 261 -8.38 -8.74 -8.86
C ALA A 261 -7.11 -9.01 -8.05
N LEU A 262 -6.48 -7.94 -7.55
CA LEU A 262 -5.32 -8.06 -6.66
C LEU A 262 -5.64 -7.54 -5.26
N GLY A 263 -5.10 -8.23 -4.25
CA GLY A 263 -5.21 -7.89 -2.83
C GLY A 263 -4.41 -6.66 -2.40
N LEU A 264 -4.12 -5.71 -3.29
CA LEU A 264 -3.32 -4.54 -2.97
C LEU A 264 -4.15 -3.53 -2.16
N HIS A 265 -3.77 -3.35 -0.90
CA HIS A 265 -4.45 -2.46 0.02
C HIS A 265 -3.87 -1.04 -0.03
N THR A 266 -4.45 -0.09 0.72
CA THR A 266 -4.02 1.33 0.66
C THR A 266 -2.53 1.54 0.85
N THR A 267 -1.90 0.89 1.86
CA THR A 267 -0.46 1.05 2.11
C THR A 267 0.40 0.57 0.93
N ASP A 268 0.09 -0.57 0.29
CA ASP A 268 0.85 -1.08 -0.88
C ASP A 268 0.83 -0.07 -2.02
N LEU A 269 -0.35 0.48 -2.31
CA LEU A 269 -0.56 1.40 -3.42
C LEU A 269 0.07 2.76 -3.15
N LEU A 270 -0.02 3.28 -1.92
CA LEU A 270 0.68 4.50 -1.53
C LEU A 270 2.20 4.32 -1.59
N ALA A 271 2.73 3.22 -1.05
CA ALA A 271 4.16 2.95 -1.11
C ALA A 271 4.65 2.84 -2.56
N GLY A 272 3.91 2.15 -3.41
CA GLY A 272 4.19 2.07 -4.85
C GLY A 272 4.16 3.44 -5.55
N MET A 273 3.20 4.30 -5.20
CA MET A 273 3.07 5.65 -5.75
C MET A 273 4.19 6.59 -5.30
N ILE A 274 4.61 6.51 -4.05
CA ILE A 274 5.76 7.27 -3.54
C ILE A 274 7.04 6.80 -4.25
N ASN A 275 7.23 5.48 -4.38
CA ASN A 275 8.36 4.93 -5.12
C ASN A 275 8.37 5.44 -6.57
N SER A 276 7.22 5.38 -7.24
CA SER A 276 7.00 5.90 -8.59
C SER A 276 7.46 7.35 -8.74
N TRP A 277 7.01 8.25 -7.88
CA TRP A 277 7.38 9.66 -7.94
C TRP A 277 8.86 9.92 -7.61
N SER A 278 9.46 9.08 -6.75
CA SER A 278 10.87 9.21 -6.37
C SER A 278 11.85 8.68 -7.41
N THR A 279 11.43 7.69 -8.21
CA THR A 279 12.31 7.02 -9.18
C THR A 279 11.96 7.31 -10.64
N GLY A 280 10.79 7.92 -10.89
CA GLY A 280 10.26 8.15 -12.24
C GLY A 280 9.56 6.94 -12.86
N HIS A 281 9.55 5.77 -12.20
CA HIS A 281 8.82 4.59 -12.70
C HIS A 281 7.33 4.84 -12.67
N ASP A 282 6.63 4.61 -13.78
CA ASP A 282 5.19 4.88 -13.85
C ASP A 282 4.37 3.74 -13.22
N VAL A 283 3.63 4.04 -12.16
CA VAL A 283 2.58 3.17 -11.66
C VAL A 283 1.26 3.47 -12.36
N GLY A 284 0.60 2.43 -12.87
CA GLY A 284 -0.71 2.59 -13.50
C GLY A 284 -1.75 3.23 -12.58
N THR A 285 -2.90 3.55 -13.15
CA THR A 285 -4.02 4.19 -12.46
C THR A 285 -4.55 3.37 -11.26
N VAL A 286 -5.23 4.04 -10.33
CA VAL A 286 -5.84 3.46 -9.13
C VAL A 286 -7.29 3.94 -9.02
N PRO A 287 -8.28 3.08 -8.70
CA PRO A 287 -8.17 1.66 -8.29
C PRO A 287 -8.22 0.64 -9.44
N GLU A 288 -8.05 1.08 -10.68
CA GLU A 288 -8.04 0.21 -11.86
C GLU A 288 -6.85 0.55 -12.73
N ARG A 289 -6.20 -0.44 -13.35
CA ARG A 289 -5.18 -0.23 -14.38
C ARG A 289 -5.31 -1.23 -15.51
N ALA A 290 -5.08 -0.77 -16.74
CA ALA A 290 -4.92 -1.65 -17.90
C ALA A 290 -3.45 -2.08 -18.03
N VAL A 291 -3.21 -3.36 -18.30
CA VAL A 291 -1.88 -3.91 -18.58
C VAL A 291 -2.01 -4.90 -19.73
N GLY A 292 -1.58 -4.49 -20.92
CA GLY A 292 -1.83 -5.28 -22.13
C GLY A 292 -3.33 -5.58 -22.31
N PRO A 293 -3.75 -6.84 -22.48
CA PRO A 293 -5.16 -7.21 -22.64
C PRO A 293 -5.93 -7.30 -21.31
N TYR A 294 -5.27 -7.18 -20.16
CA TYR A 294 -5.88 -7.39 -18.85
C TYR A 294 -6.29 -6.08 -18.19
N ARG A 295 -7.41 -6.15 -17.49
CA ARG A 295 -7.92 -5.12 -16.59
C ARG A 295 -7.66 -5.54 -15.15
N TYR A 296 -6.71 -4.88 -14.51
CA TYR A 296 -6.39 -5.10 -13.12
C TYR A 296 -7.28 -4.22 -12.24
N VAL A 297 -8.02 -4.85 -11.34
CA VAL A 297 -8.94 -4.18 -10.41
C VAL A 297 -8.42 -4.30 -8.99
N LEU A 298 -8.52 -3.22 -8.21
CA LEU A 298 -7.92 -3.10 -6.87
C LEU A 298 -9.01 -2.76 -5.83
N PRO A 299 -9.89 -3.71 -5.46
CA PRO A 299 -11.03 -3.42 -4.58
C PRO A 299 -10.62 -2.94 -3.18
N LEU A 300 -9.42 -3.29 -2.73
CA LEU A 300 -8.87 -2.89 -1.43
C LEU A 300 -8.16 -1.54 -1.44
N ALA A 301 -8.17 -0.79 -2.56
CA ALA A 301 -7.38 0.42 -2.69
C ALA A 301 -7.62 1.44 -1.57
N PHE A 302 -8.85 1.55 -1.06
CA PHE A 302 -9.22 2.49 0.00
C PHE A 302 -9.38 1.83 1.39
N VAL A 303 -8.87 0.61 1.56
CA VAL A 303 -8.84 -0.10 2.84
C VAL A 303 -7.39 -0.20 3.35
N PRO A 304 -7.03 0.46 4.46
CA PRO A 304 -5.72 0.31 5.08
C PRO A 304 -5.48 -1.09 5.65
N LYS A 305 -4.22 -1.57 5.66
CA LYS A 305 -3.83 -2.89 6.20
C LYS A 305 -4.39 -3.16 7.59
N ARG A 306 -4.35 -2.16 8.48
CA ARG A 306 -4.86 -2.28 9.85
C ARG A 306 -6.36 -2.61 9.89
N GLU A 307 -7.15 -1.99 9.03
CA GLU A 307 -8.60 -2.23 8.96
C GLU A 307 -8.88 -3.62 8.38
N LEU A 308 -8.08 -4.02 7.39
CA LEU A 308 -8.15 -5.34 6.77
C LEU A 308 -7.79 -6.46 7.75
N HIS A 309 -6.77 -6.29 8.60
CA HIS A 309 -6.45 -7.23 9.67
C HIS A 309 -7.61 -7.40 10.66
N LEU A 310 -8.23 -6.30 11.07
CA LEU A 310 -9.38 -6.34 11.98
C LEU A 310 -10.61 -6.99 11.32
N TYR A 311 -10.84 -6.70 10.04
CA TYR A 311 -11.86 -7.37 9.23
C TYR A 311 -11.62 -8.88 9.20
N TYR A 312 -10.41 -9.30 8.83
CA TYR A 312 -10.03 -10.70 8.76
C TYR A 312 -10.29 -11.40 10.10
N SER A 313 -9.80 -10.84 11.21
CA SER A 313 -10.00 -11.44 12.54
C SER A 313 -11.46 -11.48 12.96
N SER A 314 -12.26 -10.49 12.60
CA SER A 314 -13.70 -10.51 12.85
C SER A 314 -14.42 -11.62 12.07
N ARG A 315 -13.97 -11.93 10.84
CA ARG A 315 -14.60 -12.93 9.96
C ARG A 315 -14.11 -14.37 10.16
N THR A 316 -12.90 -14.56 10.68
CA THR A 316 -12.29 -15.87 10.93
C THR A 316 -12.26 -16.26 12.40
N GLY A 317 -12.49 -15.31 13.32
CA GLY A 317 -12.44 -15.52 14.77
C GLY A 317 -11.02 -15.64 15.34
N HIS A 318 -9.98 -15.46 14.53
CA HIS A 318 -8.58 -15.63 14.95
C HIS A 318 -7.72 -14.46 14.47
N LEU A 319 -6.63 -14.18 15.18
CA LEU A 319 -5.59 -13.29 14.64
C LEU A 319 -4.90 -14.00 13.48
N PRO A 320 -4.65 -13.31 12.36
CA PRO A 320 -3.96 -13.93 11.24
C PRO A 320 -2.52 -14.27 11.61
N THR A 321 -2.13 -15.50 11.33
CA THR A 321 -0.73 -15.93 11.40
C THR A 321 -0.01 -15.35 10.17
N GLN A 322 1.05 -14.57 10.40
CA GLN A 322 1.93 -14.12 9.32
C GLN A 322 2.93 -15.24 9.04
N SER A 323 3.14 -15.58 7.77
CA SER A 323 4.28 -16.41 7.38
C SER A 323 5.57 -15.64 7.64
N THR A 324 6.65 -16.39 7.87
CA THR A 324 7.99 -15.77 7.90
C THR A 324 8.30 -15.29 6.48
N PRO A 325 8.66 -14.02 6.28
CA PRO A 325 8.99 -13.51 4.95
C PRO A 325 10.20 -14.26 4.37
N ASN A 326 10.17 -14.51 3.07
CA ASN A 326 11.30 -15.09 2.36
C ASN A 326 12.52 -14.15 2.37
N GLN A 327 13.73 -14.69 2.19
CA GLN A 327 14.96 -13.90 2.28
C GLN A 327 15.01 -12.73 1.28
N TRP A 328 14.41 -12.90 0.10
CA TRP A 328 14.36 -11.86 -0.93
C TRP A 328 13.31 -10.78 -0.64
N GLU A 329 12.32 -10.99 0.23
CA GLU A 329 11.31 -9.97 0.58
C GLU A 329 11.90 -8.78 1.35
N PHE A 330 13.07 -8.97 1.96
CA PHE A 330 13.83 -7.89 2.59
C PHE A 330 14.56 -7.00 1.57
N ASN A 331 14.54 -7.36 0.28
CA ASN A 331 15.23 -6.66 -0.79
C ASN A 331 14.26 -6.20 -1.90
N PRO A 332 14.43 -4.98 -2.43
CA PRO A 332 15.38 -3.96 -2.01
C PRO A 332 14.94 -3.26 -0.70
N SER A 333 15.91 -2.71 0.03
CA SER A 333 15.69 -2.09 1.35
C SER A 333 14.87 -0.80 1.29
N ASP A 334 14.88 -0.11 0.16
CA ASP A 334 14.10 1.11 -0.09
C ASP A 334 12.59 0.84 -0.11
N ARG A 335 12.14 -0.35 -0.51
CA ARG A 335 10.73 -0.75 -0.40
C ARG A 335 10.24 -0.59 1.03
N ASN A 336 10.96 -1.12 2.01
CA ASN A 336 10.58 -1.03 3.42
C ASN A 336 10.48 0.43 3.89
N TYR A 337 11.34 1.29 3.37
CA TYR A 337 11.27 2.73 3.62
C TYR A 337 9.99 3.37 3.03
N PHE A 338 9.60 3.00 1.81
CA PHE A 338 8.36 3.51 1.21
C PHE A 338 7.10 3.04 1.95
N TYR A 339 7.08 1.81 2.45
CA TYR A 339 5.98 1.34 3.31
C TYR A 339 5.92 2.12 4.62
N TYR A 340 7.07 2.32 5.28
CA TYR A 340 7.15 3.16 6.47
C TYR A 340 6.62 4.57 6.20
N LEU A 341 7.04 5.20 5.09
CA LEU A 341 6.56 6.54 4.73
C LEU A 341 5.06 6.55 4.43
N ALA A 342 4.54 5.55 3.71
CA ALA A 342 3.12 5.43 3.42
C ALA A 342 2.28 5.29 4.71
N ASP A 343 2.76 4.55 5.70
CA ASP A 343 2.09 4.43 7.01
C ASP A 343 2.16 5.75 7.79
N GLN A 344 3.29 6.46 7.78
CA GLN A 344 3.40 7.79 8.38
C GLN A 344 2.44 8.79 7.71
N LEU A 345 2.37 8.79 6.37
CA LEU A 345 1.45 9.65 5.63
C LEU A 345 -0.01 9.37 5.99
N GLN A 346 -0.41 8.10 6.06
CA GLN A 346 -1.77 7.72 6.46
C GLN A 346 -2.06 8.04 7.93
N TRP A 347 -1.06 7.93 8.80
CA TRP A 347 -1.21 8.27 10.21
C TRP A 347 -1.37 9.77 10.43
N LEU A 348 -0.50 10.57 9.82
CA LEU A 348 -0.47 12.02 9.94
C LEU A 348 -1.60 12.69 9.15
N TRP A 349 -1.95 12.16 7.98
CA TRP A 349 -3.02 12.68 7.13
C TRP A 349 -4.01 11.55 6.77
N PRO A 350 -4.88 11.14 7.70
CA PRO A 350 -5.83 10.06 7.46
C PRO A 350 -6.73 10.36 6.25
N GLY A 351 -6.79 9.48 5.26
CA GLY A 351 -7.56 9.74 4.02
C GLY A 351 -6.77 10.42 2.91
N ILE A 352 -5.48 10.70 3.09
CA ILE A 352 -4.60 11.27 2.06
C ILE A 352 -4.60 10.46 0.76
N GLN A 353 -4.78 9.14 0.84
CA GLN A 353 -4.90 8.25 -0.31
C GLN A 353 -6.02 8.66 -1.28
N HIS A 354 -7.12 9.24 -0.78
CA HIS A 354 -8.20 9.68 -1.66
C HIS A 354 -7.75 10.82 -2.56
N PHE A 355 -6.96 11.75 -2.02
CA PHE A 355 -6.40 12.85 -2.79
C PHE A 355 -5.31 12.35 -3.74
N MET A 356 -4.34 11.59 -3.23
CA MET A 356 -3.20 11.10 -4.02
C MET A 356 -3.63 10.21 -5.17
N PHE A 357 -4.51 9.22 -4.92
CA PHE A 357 -4.97 8.31 -5.96
C PHE A 357 -5.83 9.02 -7.01
N SER A 358 -6.73 9.92 -6.60
CA SER A 358 -7.56 10.67 -7.54
C SER A 358 -6.72 11.60 -8.43
N ALA A 359 -5.74 12.29 -7.83
CA ALA A 359 -4.86 13.19 -8.56
C ALA A 359 -3.95 12.41 -9.53
N HIS A 360 -3.34 11.32 -9.06
CA HIS A 360 -2.53 10.43 -9.90
C HIS A 360 -3.34 9.92 -11.09
N THR A 361 -4.52 9.34 -10.84
CA THR A 361 -5.39 8.82 -11.90
C THR A 361 -5.84 9.89 -12.89
N ALA A 362 -6.01 11.15 -12.46
CA ALA A 362 -6.36 12.24 -13.38
C ALA A 362 -5.19 12.66 -14.29
N VAL A 363 -3.95 12.52 -13.83
CA VAL A 363 -2.75 12.89 -14.60
C VAL A 363 -2.26 11.73 -15.48
N SER A 364 -2.39 10.49 -15.03
CA SER A 364 -1.93 9.27 -15.71
C SER A 364 -2.82 8.80 -16.87
N GLN A 365 -3.74 9.62 -17.39
CA GLN A 365 -4.68 9.25 -18.47
C GLN A 365 -4.04 9.21 -19.88
N SER A 366 -2.72 9.27 -20.01
CA SER A 366 -2.08 8.98 -21.31
C SER A 366 -2.22 7.49 -21.64
N GLU A 367 -2.60 7.17 -22.87
CA GLU A 367 -2.67 5.77 -23.33
C GLU A 367 -1.29 5.12 -23.17
N ALA A 368 -1.21 4.11 -22.32
CA ALA A 368 0.00 3.35 -22.12
C ALA A 368 0.21 2.40 -23.31
N THR A 369 1.36 2.51 -23.97
CA THR A 369 1.79 1.54 -24.99
C THR A 369 2.42 0.33 -24.31
N PHE A 370 2.08 -0.87 -24.78
CA PHE A 370 2.65 -2.12 -24.30
C PHE A 370 3.31 -2.89 -25.45
N HIS A 371 4.44 -3.53 -25.15
CA HIS A 371 5.06 -4.54 -25.98
C HIS A 371 4.81 -5.93 -25.37
N THR A 372 4.67 -6.94 -26.22
CA THR A 372 4.59 -8.33 -25.77
C THR A 372 6.00 -8.91 -25.70
N CYS A 373 6.39 -9.43 -24.54
CA CYS A 373 7.64 -10.15 -24.37
C CYS A 373 7.67 -11.40 -25.25
N GLU A 374 8.71 -11.53 -26.07
CA GLU A 374 8.89 -12.67 -26.99
C GLU A 374 9.10 -14.00 -26.24
N ASN A 375 9.64 -13.94 -25.02
CA ASN A 375 9.86 -15.13 -24.21
C ASN A 375 8.62 -15.54 -23.40
N CYS A 376 8.13 -14.67 -22.49
CA CYS A 376 7.07 -15.05 -21.55
C CYS A 376 5.65 -14.58 -21.93
N GLY A 377 5.52 -13.85 -23.05
CA GLY A 377 4.25 -13.27 -23.48
C GLY A 377 3.71 -12.13 -22.61
N ALA A 378 4.41 -11.76 -21.52
CA ALA A 378 3.96 -10.68 -20.64
C ALA A 378 3.92 -9.33 -21.36
N ALA A 379 2.93 -8.51 -21.01
CA ALA A 379 2.90 -7.11 -21.44
C ALA A 379 3.94 -6.28 -20.66
N ALA A 380 4.88 -5.70 -21.39
CA ALA A 380 5.87 -4.76 -20.90
C ALA A 380 5.47 -3.34 -21.31
N ARG A 381 5.29 -2.47 -20.33
CA ARG A 381 4.90 -1.07 -20.58
C ARG A 381 6.07 -0.31 -21.17
N GLN A 382 5.83 0.43 -22.26
CA GLN A 382 6.79 1.40 -22.77
C GLN A 382 6.80 2.62 -21.82
N THR A 383 7.99 3.00 -21.36
CA THR A 383 8.19 4.21 -20.54
C THR A 383 9.34 5.03 -21.11
N ASP A 384 9.29 6.34 -20.95
CA ASP A 384 10.30 7.26 -21.51
C ASP A 384 11.71 7.07 -20.91
N ILE A 385 11.79 6.46 -19.73
CA ILE A 385 13.04 6.20 -19.01
C ILE A 385 13.54 4.75 -19.17
N ALA A 386 12.76 3.87 -19.80
CA ALA A 386 13.16 2.48 -20.00
C ALA A 386 14.23 2.37 -21.11
N PRO A 387 15.13 1.36 -21.02
CA PRO A 387 16.00 1.00 -22.14
C PRO A 387 15.20 0.73 -23.42
N GLU A 388 15.86 0.87 -24.57
CA GLU A 388 15.28 0.47 -25.86
C GLU A 388 14.77 -0.98 -25.81
N TRP A 389 13.57 -1.21 -26.35
CA TRP A 389 12.92 -2.51 -26.32
C TRP A 389 13.73 -3.55 -27.11
N THR A 390 14.13 -4.63 -26.43
CA THR A 390 14.98 -5.69 -27.01
C THR A 390 14.20 -6.95 -27.40
N GLY A 391 12.86 -6.92 -27.43
CA GLY A 391 12.02 -8.12 -27.54
C GLY A 391 11.72 -8.80 -26.20
N LEU A 392 12.48 -8.49 -25.14
CA LEU A 392 12.34 -9.11 -23.81
C LEU A 392 11.93 -8.11 -22.73
N CYS A 393 10.99 -8.51 -21.86
CA CYS A 393 10.68 -7.77 -20.64
C CYS A 393 11.89 -7.75 -19.69
N ASP A 394 11.91 -6.82 -18.74
CA ASP A 394 13.06 -6.62 -17.86
C ASP A 394 13.42 -7.87 -17.06
N VAL A 395 12.42 -8.66 -16.65
CA VAL A 395 12.65 -9.95 -15.97
C VAL A 395 13.28 -10.96 -16.91
N CYS A 396 12.73 -11.18 -18.12
CA CYS A 396 13.34 -12.12 -19.06
C CYS A 396 14.75 -11.71 -19.48
N ARG A 397 15.01 -10.41 -19.65
CA ARG A 397 16.35 -9.88 -19.95
C ARG A 397 17.34 -10.14 -18.80
N LEU A 398 16.89 -9.98 -17.56
CA LEU A 398 17.69 -10.32 -16.37
C LEU A 398 17.99 -11.82 -16.33
N LEU A 399 16.97 -12.66 -16.49
CA LEU A 399 17.13 -14.12 -16.43
C LEU A 399 18.01 -14.65 -17.58
N ASP A 400 17.88 -14.09 -18.79
CA ASP A 400 18.70 -14.43 -19.96
C ASP A 400 20.19 -14.09 -19.73
N ARG A 401 20.48 -12.94 -19.13
CA ARG A 401 21.84 -12.52 -18.74
C ARG A 401 22.54 -13.55 -17.86
N HIS A 402 21.79 -14.24 -17.00
CA HIS A 402 22.28 -15.29 -16.11
C HIS A 402 22.20 -16.71 -16.72
N GLY A 403 21.74 -16.85 -17.97
CA GLY A 403 21.57 -18.13 -18.66
C GLY A 403 20.41 -18.98 -18.11
N TRP A 404 19.38 -18.34 -17.54
CA TRP A 404 18.26 -19.03 -16.89
C TRP A 404 17.00 -19.14 -17.75
N VAL A 405 17.04 -18.65 -18.99
CA VAL A 405 15.99 -18.82 -20.01
C VAL A 405 16.50 -19.78 -21.09
N ARG A 406 15.63 -20.63 -21.62
CA ARG A 406 15.90 -21.48 -22.80
C ARG A 406 15.77 -20.61 -24.04
N GLY A 407 16.86 -20.45 -24.78
CA GLY A 407 16.90 -19.69 -26.04
C GLY A 407 16.19 -20.36 -27.20
#